data_AF-A0A972CEH8-F1
#
_entry.id   AF-A0A972CEH8-F1
#
_cell.length_a   1.000
_cell.length_b   1.000
_cell.length_c   1.000
_cell.angle_alpha   90.00
_cell.angle_beta   90.00
_cell.angle_gamma   90.00
#
_symmetry.space_group_name_H-M   'P 1'
#
loop_
_entity.id
_entity.type
_entity.pdbx_description
1 polymer ?
#
loop_
_entity_poly.entity_id
_entity_poly.type
_entity_poly.pdbx_seq_one_letter_code
_entity_poly.pdbx_strand_id
1 'polypeptide(L)' 'FEPMCNPIGQAYFLNKEETDFNIVFGLCVGHDSLFIKYSNAPVTVLAVKDRVLAHNPLGALYLSESYYKNRFYK' A
#
# COMPACT_ATOMS: atom_id res chain seq x y z
N PHE A 1 8.33 20.98 3.02
CA PHE A 1 7.22 20.37 3.74
C PHE A 1 6.74 19.19 2.91
N GLU A 2 7.25 17.99 3.18
CA GLU A 2 6.56 16.80 2.72
C GLU A 2 5.45 16.55 3.75
N PRO A 3 4.16 16.56 3.39
CA PRO A 3 3.16 15.93 4.24
C PRO A 3 3.46 14.43 4.18
N MET A 4 4.50 14.00 4.91
CA MET A 4 4.80 12.61 5.09
C MET A 4 3.62 12.07 5.88
N CYS A 5 2.76 11.31 5.20
CA CYS A 5 1.61 10.64 5.80
C CYS A 5 2.04 10.03 7.12
N ASN A 6 1.50 10.50 8.24
CA ASN A 6 1.75 9.89 9.55
C ASN A 6 0.93 8.58 9.60
N PRO A 7 1.52 7.39 9.36
CA PRO A 7 0.75 6.15 9.24
C PRO A 7 0.07 5.79 10.57
N ILE A 8 0.70 6.18 11.69
CA ILE A 8 0.15 5.98 13.03
C ILE A 8 -1.08 6.87 13.24
N GLY A 9 -0.98 8.14 12.85
CA GLY A 9 -2.12 9.07 12.91
C GLY A 9 -3.30 8.64 12.04
N GLN A 10 -3.03 8.11 10.85
CA GLN A 10 -4.05 7.56 9.96
C GLN A 10 -4.72 6.32 10.57
N ALA A 11 -3.96 5.41 11.19
CA ALA A 11 -4.52 4.26 11.88
C ALA A 11 -5.44 4.69 13.03
N TYR A 12 -5.02 5.66 13.87
CA TYR A 12 -5.87 6.18 14.93
C TYR A 12 -7.13 6.88 14.43
N PHE A 13 -7.03 7.60 13.31
CA PHE A 13 -8.20 8.19 12.67
C PHE A 13 -9.20 7.11 12.26
N LEU A 14 -8.76 6.06 11.56
CA LEU A 14 -9.65 4.99 11.11
C LEU A 14 -10.17 4.10 12.25
N ASN A 15 -9.41 4.00 13.36
CA ASN A 15 -9.91 3.37 14.58
C ASN A 15 -11.03 4.19 15.23
N LYS A 16 -10.93 5.53 15.19
CA LYS A 16 -11.98 6.43 15.71
C LYS A 16 -13.26 6.37 14.87
N GLU A 17 -13.12 6.20 13.55
CA GLU A 17 -14.24 6.00 12.63
C GLU A 17 -14.77 4.55 12.64
N GLU A 18 -14.27 3.70 13.54
CA GLU A 18 -14.75 2.33 13.75
C GLU A 18 -14.82 1.49 12.46
N THR A 19 -13.80 1.64 11.60
CA THR A 19 -13.70 0.85 10.36
C THR A 19 -13.66 -0.65 10.66
N ASP A 20 -14.40 -1.45 9.88
CA ASP A 20 -14.39 -2.92 10.02
C ASP A 20 -13.16 -3.57 9.36
N PHE A 21 -12.61 -2.91 8.32
CA PHE A 21 -11.50 -3.42 7.53
C PHE A 21 -10.78 -2.30 6.79
N ASN A 22 -9.45 -2.37 6.74
CA ASN A 22 -8.63 -1.36 6.07
C ASN A 22 -7.81 -1.96 4.91
N ILE A 23 -7.77 -1.26 3.79
CA ILE A 23 -6.96 -1.61 2.62
C ILE A 23 -5.85 -0.58 2.47
N VAL A 24 -4.61 -1.05 2.55
CA VAL A 24 -3.42 -0.23 2.31
C VAL A 24 -3.00 -0.32 0.84
N PHE A 25 -2.71 0.84 0.25
CA PHE A 25 -2.38 0.94 -1.16
C PHE A 25 -1.29 1.98 -1.41
N GLY A 26 -0.20 1.58 -2.07
CA GLY A 26 0.86 2.47 -2.53
C GLY A 26 1.71 3.08 -1.41
N LEU A 27 1.69 2.50 -0.21
CA LEU A 27 2.58 2.84 0.89
C LEU A 27 3.84 1.97 0.84
N CYS A 28 4.94 2.45 1.42
CA CYS A 28 6.17 1.66 1.50
C CYS A 28 6.10 0.69 2.69
N VAL A 29 6.90 -0.37 2.66
CA VAL A 29 6.96 -1.43 3.68
C VAL A 29 7.02 -0.87 5.12
N GLY A 30 7.80 0.19 5.34
CA GLY A 30 7.92 0.81 6.66
C GLY A 30 6.63 1.50 7.14
N HIS A 31 5.96 2.23 6.25
CA HIS A 31 4.68 2.86 6.58
C HIS A 31 3.56 1.82 6.76
N ASP A 32 3.54 0.77 5.94
CA ASP A 32 2.59 -0.35 6.07
C ASP A 32 2.70 -0.99 7.44
N SER A 33 3.93 -1.33 7.84
CA SER A 33 4.20 -2.00 9.11
C SER A 33 3.72 -1.18 10.30
N LEU A 34 3.91 0.15 10.27
CA LEU A 34 3.41 1.04 11.30
C LEU A 34 1.89 1.14 11.28
N PHE A 35 1.26 1.35 10.12
CA PHE A 35 -0.19 1.42 10.02
C PHE A 35 -0.85 0.13 10.54
N ILE A 36 -0.38 -1.04 10.08
CA ILE A 36 -0.88 -2.35 10.48
C ILE A 36 -0.74 -2.55 12.00
N LYS A 37 0.40 -2.17 12.59
CA LYS A 37 0.64 -2.30 14.04
C LYS A 37 -0.36 -1.50 14.89
N TYR A 38 -0.80 -0.34 14.41
CA TYR A 38 -1.67 0.56 15.17
C TYR A 38 -3.14 0.50 14.74
N SER A 39 -3.50 -0.26 13.70
CA SER A 39 -4.89 -0.46 13.30
C SER A 39 -5.55 -1.51 14.19
N ASN A 40 -6.73 -1.19 14.71
CA ASN A 40 -7.55 -2.13 15.47
C ASN A 40 -8.29 -3.09 14.55
N ALA A 41 -8.68 -2.60 13.37
CA ALA A 41 -9.35 -3.38 12.34
C ALA A 41 -8.33 -4.24 11.58
N PRO A 42 -8.74 -5.42 11.06
CA PRO A 42 -7.90 -6.18 10.14
C PRO A 42 -7.49 -5.34 8.93
N VAL A 43 -6.23 -5.46 8.55
CA VAL A 43 -5.63 -4.72 7.43
C VAL A 43 -5.12 -5.70 6.38
N THR A 44 -5.36 -5.39 5.11
CA THR A 44 -4.66 -6.04 3.99
C THR A 44 -3.91 -5.02 3.16
N VAL A 45 -2.82 -5.46 2.54
CA VAL A 45 -2.04 -4.64 1.62
C VAL A 45 -2.39 -5.07 0.20
N LEU A 46 -2.99 -4.16 -0.57
CA LEU A 46 -3.37 -4.42 -1.96
C LEU A 46 -2.19 -4.23 -2.91
N ALA A 47 -1.37 -3.20 -2.70
CA ALA A 47 -0.16 -2.95 -3.46
C ALA A 47 0.84 -2.15 -2.64
N VAL A 48 2.11 -2.59 -2.60
CA VAL A 48 3.20 -1.90 -1.90
C VAL A 48 3.95 -1.01 -2.88
N LYS A 49 4.28 0.21 -2.47
CA LYS A 49 5.18 1.11 -3.20
C LYS A 49 6.54 0.46 -3.40
N ASP A 50 6.86 0.18 -4.65
CA ASP A 50 8.17 -0.33 -5.03
C ASP A 50 9.02 0.75 -5.73
N ARG A 51 10.33 0.51 -5.81
CA ARG A 51 11.26 1.39 -6.52
C ARG A 51 11.42 1.03 -7.99
N VAL A 52 11.14 -0.21 -8.37
CA VAL A 52 11.34 -0.73 -9.73
C VAL A 52 10.42 -0.03 -10.72
N LEU A 53 9.19 0.29 -10.29
CA LEU A 53 8.16 0.98 -11.06
C LEU A 53 8.03 2.45 -10.67
N ALA A 54 9.10 3.06 -10.14
CA ALA A 54 9.13 4.46 -9.75
C ALA A 54 7.90 4.88 -8.90
N HIS A 55 7.57 4.06 -7.89
CA HIS A 55 6.46 4.28 -6.98
C HIS A 55 5.05 4.10 -7.55
N ASN A 56 4.93 3.50 -8.73
CA ASN A 56 3.67 3.12 -9.35
C ASN A 56 3.51 1.59 -9.41
N PRO A 57 3.15 0.92 -8.30
CA PRO A 57 3.12 -0.54 -8.25
C PRO A 57 2.11 -1.19 -9.20
N LEU A 58 1.03 -0.49 -9.58
CA LEU A 58 0.08 -1.00 -10.57
C LEU A 58 0.64 -1.00 -12.00
N GLY A 59 1.76 -0.33 -12.25
CA GLY A 59 2.45 -0.36 -13.56
C GLY A 59 2.79 -1.79 -14.00
N ALA A 60 3.11 -2.69 -13.06
CA ALA A 60 3.32 -4.11 -13.36
C ALA A 60 2.08 -4.76 -13.96
N LEU A 61 0.89 -4.47 -13.41
CA LEU A 61 -0.36 -5.06 -13.88
C LEU A 61 -0.78 -4.46 -15.22
N TYR A 62 -0.69 -3.14 -15.39
CA TYR A 62 -1.06 -2.49 -16.66
C TYR A 62 -0.16 -2.89 -17.82
N LEU A 63 1.12 -3.15 -17.56
CA LEU A 63 2.09 -3.56 -18.56
C LEU A 63 2.29 -5.08 -18.61
N SER A 64 1.47 -5.84 -17.89
CA SER A 64 1.59 -7.30 -17.77
C SER A 64 1.49 -7.98 -19.13
N GLU A 65 0.55 -7.57 -19.98
CA GLU A 65 0.35 -8.13 -21.33
C GLU A 65 1.27 -7.53 -22.40
N SER A 66 2.14 -6.58 -22.04
CA SER A 66 3.05 -5.89 -22.97
C SER A 66 4.51 -6.00 -22.54
N TYR A 67 5.09 -4.93 -21.98
CA TYR A 67 6.50 -4.84 -21.64
C TYR A 67 6.94 -5.95 -20.65
N TYR A 68 6.05 -6.38 -19.76
CA TYR A 68 6.33 -7.44 -18.78
C TYR A 68 5.76 -8.81 -19.16
N LYS A 69 5.28 -9.02 -20.40
CA LYS A 69 4.63 -10.28 -20.80
C LYS A 69 5.48 -11.51 -20.54
N ASN A 70 6.71 -11.50 -21.03
CA ASN A 70 7.64 -12.62 -20.85
C ASN A 70 8.08 -12.82 -19.38
N ARG A 71 7.87 -11.83 -18.50
CA ARG A 71 8.22 -11.92 -17.09
C ARG A 71 7.11 -12.56 -16.26
N PHE A 72 5.85 -12.27 -16.58
CA PHE A 72 4.69 -12.75 -15.83
C PHE A 72 4.03 -14.00 -16.44
N TYR A 73 4.04 -14.14 -17.76
CA TYR A 73 3.44 -15.26 -18.48
C TYR A 73 4.56 -16.02 -19.18
N LYS A 74 4.92 -17.18 -18.63
CA LYS A 74 5.87 -18.13 -19.24
C LYS A 74 5.14 -19.11 -20.14
#